data_AF-A0A352UNZ4-F1
#
_entry.id   AF-A0A352UNZ4-F1
#
_cell.length_a   1.000
_cell.length_b   1.000
_cell.length_c   1.000
_cell.angle_alpha   90.00
_cell.angle_beta   90.00
_cell.angle_gamma   90.00
#
_symmetry.space_group_name_H-M   'P 1'
#
loop_
_entity.id
_entity.type
_entity.pdbx_description
1 polymer ?
#
loop_
_entity_poly.entity_id
_entity_poly.type
_entity_poly.pdbx_seq_one_letter_code
_entity_poly.pdbx_strand_id
1 'polypeptide(L)' 'PLVDWAGAGATIPLTGFGNTLASGVREAVGKSGLLGAFTGGLTASAAGICAAIFFGLIVSMVFSPKEKS' A
#
# COMPACT_ATOMS: atom_id res chain seq x y z
N PRO A 1 6.68 -16.17 -6.45
CA PRO A 1 6.14 -17.54 -6.25
C PRO A 1 4.67 -17.55 -5.84
N LEU A 2 4.31 -16.88 -4.74
CA LEU A 2 2.94 -16.90 -4.23
C LEU A 2 1.97 -16.08 -5.11
N VAL A 3 2.43 -14.92 -5.60
CA VAL A 3 1.72 -14.12 -6.61
C VAL A 3 1.56 -14.89 -7.93
N ASP A 4 2.60 -15.61 -8.36
CA ASP A 4 2.57 -16.37 -9.63
C ASP A 4 1.59 -17.55 -9.59
N TRP A 5 1.36 -18.14 -8.41
CA TRP A 5 0.46 -19.28 -8.23
C TRP A 5 -0.98 -18.86 -7.93
N ALA A 6 -1.20 -17.91 -7.01
CA ALA A 6 -2.53 -17.48 -6.58
C ALA A 6 -3.07 -16.28 -7.40
N GLY A 7 -2.26 -15.72 -8.30
CA GLY A 7 -2.63 -14.63 -9.19
C GLY A 7 -3.21 -13.43 -8.44
N ALA A 8 -4.36 -12.95 -8.93
CA ALA A 8 -5.07 -11.83 -8.33
C ALA A 8 -5.39 -12.06 -6.84
N GLY A 9 -5.63 -13.31 -6.41
CA GLY A 9 -5.93 -13.68 -5.03
C GLY A 9 -4.83 -13.33 -4.01
N ALA A 10 -3.57 -13.36 -4.44
CA ALA A 10 -2.44 -12.94 -3.60
C ALA A 10 -2.24 -11.41 -3.58
N THR A 11 -2.95 -10.67 -4.43
CA THR A 11 -2.81 -9.22 -4.59
C THR A 11 -4.05 -8.42 -4.13
N ILE A 12 -5.11 -9.09 -3.65
CA ILE A 12 -6.30 -8.43 -3.03
C ILE A 12 -5.84 -7.72 -1.73
N PRO A 13 -6.53 -6.70 -1.19
CA PRO A 13 -5.89 -5.46 -0.77
C PRO A 13 -4.89 -5.62 0.38
N LEU A 14 -5.16 -6.48 1.37
CA LEU A 14 -4.28 -6.66 2.53
C LEU A 14 -3.00 -7.43 2.17
N THR A 15 -3.12 -8.54 1.45
CA THR A 15 -1.97 -9.37 1.04
C THR A 15 -1.18 -8.68 -0.07
N GLY A 16 -1.86 -8.01 -1.00
CA GLY A 16 -1.24 -7.18 -2.03
C GLY A 16 -0.45 -6.00 -1.46
N PHE A 17 -1.02 -5.29 -0.46
CA PHE A 17 -0.32 -4.20 0.21
C PHE A 17 0.94 -4.68 0.92
N GLY A 18 0.85 -5.79 1.68
CA GLY A 18 2.02 -6.39 2.34
C GLY A 18 3.10 -6.84 1.35
N ASN A 19 2.71 -7.43 0.22
CA ASN A 19 3.65 -7.81 -0.84
C ASN A 19 4.37 -6.61 -1.47
N THR A 20 3.65 -5.52 -1.73
CA THR A 20 4.23 -4.27 -2.25
C THR A 20 5.20 -3.63 -1.25
N LEU A 21 4.83 -3.60 0.04
CA LEU A 21 5.73 -3.12 1.11
C LEU A 21 7.03 -3.93 1.18
N ALA A 22 6.92 -5.24 1.26
CA ALA A 22 8.08 -6.13 1.39
C ALA A 22 8.98 -6.06 0.16
N SER A 23 8.39 -6.01 -1.04
CA SER A 23 9.15 -5.88 -2.29
C SER A 23 9.86 -4.52 -2.39
N GLY A 24 9.18 -3.44 -2.01
CA GLY A 24 9.74 -2.08 -1.99
C GLY A 24 10.87 -1.90 -0.98
N VAL A 25 10.72 -2.44 0.23
CA VAL A 25 11.80 -2.49 1.22
C VAL A 25 13.00 -3.26 0.67
N ARG A 26 12.76 -4.45 0.10
CA ARG A 26 13.85 -5.30 -0.42
C ARG A 26 14.66 -4.60 -1.52
N GLU A 27 13.98 -3.90 -2.44
CA GLU A 27 14.63 -3.13 -3.49
C GLU A 27 15.40 -1.92 -2.93
N ALA A 28 14.78 -1.16 -2.05
CA ALA A 28 15.39 0.04 -1.48
C ALA A 28 16.58 -0.29 -0.58
N VAL A 29 16.54 -1.38 0.18
CA VAL A 29 17.69 -1.87 0.94
C VAL A 29 18.86 -2.21 0.02
N GLY A 30 18.59 -2.82 -1.14
CA GLY A 30 19.62 -3.10 -2.14
C GLY A 30 20.30 -1.83 -2.69
N LYS A 31 19.60 -0.69 -2.70
CA LYS A 31 20.10 0.59 -3.23
C LYS A 31 20.70 1.52 -2.17
N SER A 32 20.08 1.58 -1.00
CA SER A 32 20.35 2.58 0.05
C SER A 32 20.68 1.97 1.40
N GLY A 33 20.90 0.64 1.46
CA GLY A 33 21.27 -0.08 2.68
C GLY A 33 20.24 0.11 3.78
N LEU A 34 20.71 0.47 4.97
CA LEU A 34 19.86 0.63 6.16
C LEU A 34 18.77 1.69 5.96
N LEU A 35 19.06 2.79 5.25
CA LEU A 35 18.06 3.83 4.97
C LEU A 35 16.93 3.29 4.10
N GLY A 36 17.25 2.41 3.15
CA GLY A 36 16.27 1.74 2.31
C GLY A 36 15.30 0.85 3.08
N ALA A 37 15.71 0.32 4.24
CA ALA A 37 14.83 -0.46 5.10
C ALA A 37 13.68 0.38 5.67
N PHE A 38 13.94 1.66 5.94
CA PHE A 38 12.96 2.59 6.50
C PHE A 38 12.11 3.28 5.43
N THR A 39 12.71 3.62 4.28
CA THR A 39 12.03 4.42 3.25
C THR A 39 11.33 3.58 2.19
N GLY A 40 11.84 2.38 1.89
CA GLY A 40 11.40 1.59 0.73
C GLY A 40 9.93 1.19 0.75
N GLY A 41 9.43 0.74 1.91
CA GLY A 41 8.03 0.34 2.05
C GLY A 41 7.08 1.54 1.94
N LEU A 42 7.41 2.65 2.62
CA LEU A 42 6.62 3.88 2.54
C LEU A 42 6.54 4.41 1.11
N THR A 43 7.66 4.46 0.39
CA THR A 43 7.68 4.92 -1.00
C THR A 43 6.90 3.97 -1.92
N ALA A 44 7.06 2.66 -1.77
CA ALA A 44 6.35 1.68 -2.61
C ALA A 44 4.84 1.66 -2.39
N SER A 45 4.38 1.99 -1.18
CA SER A 45 2.95 2.00 -0.82
C SER A 45 2.29 3.38 -0.92
N ALA A 46 3.06 4.45 -1.13
CA ALA A 46 2.60 5.83 -1.08
C ALA A 46 1.42 6.11 -2.03
N ALA A 47 1.48 5.62 -3.28
CA ALA A 47 0.43 5.84 -4.25
C ALA A 47 -0.92 5.24 -3.79
N GLY A 48 -0.90 4.04 -3.19
CA GLY A 48 -2.09 3.39 -2.68
C GLY A 48 -2.70 4.12 -1.48
N ILE A 49 -1.86 4.61 -0.57
CA ILE A 49 -2.29 5.41 0.59
C ILE A 49 -2.89 6.75 0.11
N CYS A 50 -2.22 7.45 -0.81
CA CYS A 50 -2.72 8.69 -1.38
C CYS A 50 -4.07 8.48 -2.09
N ALA A 51 -4.21 7.40 -2.87
CA ALA A 51 -5.47 7.06 -3.50
C ALA A 51 -6.58 6.80 -2.46
N ALA A 52 -6.27 6.05 -1.40
CA ALA A 52 -7.23 5.78 -0.32
C ALA A 52 -7.71 7.07 0.36
N ILE A 53 -6.80 7.99 0.66
CA ILE A 53 -7.14 9.30 1.24
C ILE A 53 -7.98 10.12 0.26
N PHE A 54 -7.54 10.24 -0.99
CA PHE A 54 -8.21 11.03 -2.02
C PHE A 54 -9.64 10.57 -2.27
N PHE A 55 -9.84 9.27 -2.49
CA PHE A 55 -11.18 8.73 -2.68
C PHE A 55 -12.01 8.75 -1.40
N GLY A 56 -11.39 8.55 -0.23
CA GLY A 56 -12.04 8.72 1.06
C GLY A 56 -12.61 10.14 1.23
N LEU A 57 -11.86 11.16 0.81
CA LEU A 57 -12.32 12.55 0.81
C LEU A 57 -13.47 12.77 -0.18
N ILE A 58 -13.38 12.26 -1.41
CA ILE A 58 -14.48 12.35 -2.39
C ILE A 58 -15.75 11.71 -1.83
N VAL A 59 -15.64 10.51 -1.26
CA VAL A 59 -16.78 9.81 -0.65
C VAL A 59 -17.36 10.63 0.49
N SER A 60 -16.53 11.24 1.35
CA SER A 60 -17.00 12.10 2.44
C SER A 60 -17.67 13.40 1.99
N MET A 61 -17.34 13.88 0.79
CA MET A 61 -17.99 15.05 0.19
C MET A 61 -19.34 14.70 -0.43
N VAL A 62 -19.45 13.53 -1.07
CA VAL A 62 -20.71 13.06 -1.70
C VAL A 62 -21.69 12.55 -0.65
N PHE A 63 -21.19 11.82 0.33
CA PHE A 63 -21.96 11.25 1.42
C PHE A 63 -21.55 11.95 2.70
N SER A 64 -22.47 12.64 3.39
CA SER A 64 -22.21 13.22 4.71
C SER A 64 -22.10 12.08 5.73
N PRO A 65 -20.89 11.58 6.07
CA PRO A 65 -20.75 10.45 6.96
C PRO A 65 -21.08 10.99 8.35
N LYS A 66 -22.17 10.51 8.95
CA LYS A 66 -22.50 10.89 10.32
C LYS A 66 -21.49 10.25 11.26
N GLU A 67 -21.00 11.03 12.22
CA GLU A 67 -20.28 10.46 13.35
C GLU A 67 -21.17 9.40 14.01
N LYS A 68 -20.59 8.24 14.29
CA LYS A 68 -21.29 7.18 14.98
C LYS A 68 -21.45 7.64 16.43
N SER A 69 -22.64 8.18 16.74
CA SER A 69 -23.12 8.42 18.10
C SER A 69 -23.14 7.13 18.91
#